data_AF-A0A1F5CS65-F1
#
_entry.id   AF-A0A1F5CS65-F1
#
_cell.length_a   1.000
_cell.length_b   1.000
_cell.length_c   1.000
_cell.angle_alpha   90.00
_cell.angle_beta   90.00
_cell.angle_gamma   90.00
#
_symmetry.space_group_name_H-M   'P 1'
#
loop_
_entity.id
_entity.type
_entity.pdbx_description
1 polymer ?
#
loop_
_entity_poly.entity_id
_entity_poly.type
_entity_poly.pdbx_seq_one_letter_code
_entity_poly.pdbx_strand_id
1 'polypeptide(L)'
;MNKSSRDKYEEYASVVEGFRTHGKGLGDVLCRVRRIVEDSDMGSAETKKASDLETRFSAIRNEISELINSLSSSVMVREESLRGPPVIVRCKQWDDYKLQALNANTVSFLYRAEEKAFQVDALKEGRVYTYSGQMPNDMTFLRAWLSRELCVEENRVLEGILAIG
;
A
#
# COMPACT_ATOMS: atom_id res chain seq x y z
N MET A 1 -0.93 6.33 37.08
CA MET A 1 0.21 6.37 36.14
C MET A 1 0.99 7.65 36.39
N ASN A 2 2.31 7.54 36.62
CA ASN A 2 3.17 8.70 36.91
C ASN A 2 3.52 9.45 35.62
N LYS A 3 3.68 10.78 35.72
CA LYS A 3 4.04 11.69 34.61
C LYS A 3 5.26 11.20 33.81
N SER A 4 6.29 10.72 34.53
CA SER A 4 7.53 10.17 33.95
C SER A 4 7.32 8.92 33.08
N SER A 5 6.29 8.11 33.33
CA SER A 5 5.99 6.96 32.46
C SER A 5 5.30 7.41 31.18
N ARG A 6 4.42 8.42 31.25
CA ARG A 6 3.69 8.96 30.09
C ARG A 6 4.63 9.62 29.08
N ASP A 7 5.61 10.40 29.56
CA ASP A 7 6.58 11.08 28.71
C ASP A 7 7.43 10.07 27.91
N LYS A 8 7.82 8.94 28.53
CA LYS A 8 8.52 7.84 27.83
C LYS A 8 7.66 7.22 26.72
N TYR A 9 6.37 7.01 26.96
CA TYR A 9 5.48 6.44 25.94
C TYR A 9 5.25 7.39 24.75
N GLU A 10 5.18 8.69 24.98
CA GLU A 10 5.09 9.70 23.91
C GLU A 10 6.36 9.73 23.06
N GLU A 11 7.54 9.58 23.67
CA GLU A 11 8.82 9.49 22.95
C GLU A 11 8.89 8.24 22.06
N TYR A 12 8.49 7.07 22.56
CA TYR A 12 8.42 5.84 21.76
C TYR A 12 7.41 5.94 20.61
N ALA A 13 6.24 6.56 20.84
CA ALA A 13 5.24 6.75 19.81
C ALA A 13 5.78 7.64 18.66
N SER A 14 6.54 8.68 18.99
CA SER A 14 7.21 9.55 18.02
C SER A 14 8.21 8.78 17.15
N VAL A 15 9.01 7.90 17.76
CA VAL A 15 9.96 7.05 17.04
C VAL A 15 9.25 6.08 16.10
N VAL A 16 8.18 5.43 16.55
CA VAL A 16 7.37 4.51 15.72
C VAL A 16 6.75 5.24 14.53
N GLU A 17 6.20 6.44 14.72
CA GLU A 17 5.69 7.25 13.61
C GLU A 17 6.77 7.72 12.65
N GLY A 18 7.97 8.02 13.17
CA GLY A 18 9.15 8.30 12.36
C GLY A 18 9.45 7.14 11.42
N PHE A 19 9.55 5.92 11.94
CA PHE A 19 9.78 4.72 11.11
C PHE A 19 8.64 4.45 10.14
N ARG A 20 7.38 4.61 10.56
CA ARG A 20 6.20 4.44 9.69
C ARG A 20 6.26 5.40 8.50
N THR A 21 6.61 6.66 8.75
CA THR A 21 6.73 7.70 7.72
C THR A 21 7.84 7.39 6.73
N HIS A 22 9.02 6.99 7.22
CA HIS A 22 10.15 6.61 6.36
C HIS A 22 9.83 5.34 5.55
N GLY A 23 9.17 4.35 6.15
CA GLY A 23 8.73 3.14 5.47
C GLY A 23 7.78 3.42 4.30
N LYS A 24 6.84 4.35 4.46
CA LYS A 24 5.98 4.82 3.36
C LYS A 24 6.78 5.47 2.24
N GLY A 25 7.70 6.38 2.59
CA GLY A 25 8.55 7.07 1.61
C GLY A 25 9.40 6.10 0.76
N LEU A 26 9.90 5.03 1.37
CA LEU A 26 10.63 3.98 0.65
C LEU A 26 9.75 3.21 -0.33
N GLY A 27 8.51 2.87 0.07
CA GLY A 27 7.55 2.22 -0.82
C GLY A 27 7.23 3.06 -2.05
N ASP A 28 7.10 4.38 -1.89
CA ASP A 28 6.82 5.29 -3.00
C ASP A 28 8.03 5.43 -3.94
N VAL A 29 9.25 5.48 -3.39
CA VAL A 29 10.49 5.49 -4.19
C VAL A 29 10.64 4.19 -4.97
N LEU A 30 10.40 3.04 -4.34
CA LEU A 30 10.46 1.73 -5.00
C LEU A 30 9.47 1.65 -6.17
N CYS A 31 8.25 2.12 -5.98
CA CYS A 31 7.25 2.17 -7.05
C CYS A 31 7.71 3.02 -8.25
N ARG A 32 8.31 4.20 -7.99
CA ARG A 32 8.84 5.07 -9.04
C ARG A 32 9.99 4.42 -9.78
N VAL A 33 10.91 3.76 -9.07
CA VAL A 33 12.05 3.06 -9.68
C VAL A 33 11.56 1.92 -10.56
N ARG A 34 10.62 1.09 -10.08
CA ARG A 34 10.03 0.00 -10.88
C ARG A 34 9.43 0.52 -12.19
N ARG A 35 8.61 1.58 -12.14
CA ARG A 35 8.03 2.17 -13.36
C ARG A 35 9.10 2.68 -14.33
N ILE A 36 10.13 3.38 -13.82
CA ILE A 36 11.22 3.87 -14.68
C ILE A 36 11.92 2.70 -15.37
N VAL A 37 12.16 1.59 -14.67
CA VAL A 37 12.84 0.41 -15.22
C VAL A 37 11.97 -0.30 -16.25
N GLU A 38 10.65 -0.37 -16.04
CA GLU A 38 9.70 -1.02 -16.96
C GLU A 38 9.39 -0.16 -18.19
N ASP A 39 9.34 1.18 -18.05
CA ASP A 39 9.08 2.12 -19.16
C ASP A 39 10.32 2.40 -20.01
N SER A 40 11.50 2.00 -19.54
CA SER A 40 12.76 2.27 -20.23
C SER A 40 13.24 1.01 -20.96
N ASP A 41 13.54 1.15 -22.26
CA ASP A 41 14.22 0.13 -23.06
C ASP A 41 15.71 0.12 -22.73
N MET A 42 16.02 -0.11 -21.44
CA MET A 42 17.35 -0.04 -20.89
C MET A 42 18.10 -1.35 -21.13
N GLY A 43 19.39 -1.22 -21.40
CA GLY A 43 20.29 -2.35 -21.60
C GLY A 43 20.24 -3.35 -20.44
N SER A 44 20.56 -4.61 -20.75
CA SER A 44 20.54 -5.73 -19.81
C SER A 44 21.42 -5.57 -18.55
N ALA A 45 22.27 -4.54 -18.49
CA ALA A 45 23.15 -4.24 -17.35
C ALA A 45 22.48 -3.28 -16.35
N GLU A 46 21.75 -2.28 -16.83
CA GLU A 46 21.01 -1.32 -16.03
C GLU A 46 19.79 -1.99 -15.36
N THR A 47 19.10 -2.88 -16.07
CA THR A 47 18.01 -3.71 -15.51
C THR A 47 18.49 -4.62 -14.38
N LYS A 48 19.68 -5.20 -14.50
CA LYS A 48 20.30 -6.00 -13.43
C LYS A 48 20.63 -5.17 -12.19
N LYS A 49 21.16 -3.95 -12.34
CA LYS A 49 21.42 -3.05 -11.20
C LYS A 49 20.15 -2.61 -10.51
N ALA A 50 19.10 -2.34 -11.27
CA ALA A 50 17.80 -2.00 -10.72
C ALA A 50 17.18 -3.16 -9.94
N SER A 51 17.24 -4.38 -10.48
CA SER A 51 16.79 -5.59 -9.80
C SER A 51 17.55 -5.86 -8.49
N ASP A 52 18.86 -5.63 -8.47
CA ASP A 52 19.68 -5.74 -7.25
C ASP A 52 19.25 -4.69 -6.20
N LEU A 53 18.97 -3.45 -6.63
CA LEU A 53 18.44 -2.41 -5.75
C LEU A 53 17.04 -2.76 -5.21
N GLU A 54 16.13 -3.27 -6.05
CA GLU A 54 14.81 -3.74 -5.60
C GLU A 54 14.91 -4.85 -4.55
N THR A 55 15.87 -5.77 -4.74
CA THR A 55 16.13 -6.86 -3.79
C THR A 55 16.60 -6.31 -2.45
N ARG A 56 17.56 -5.37 -2.47
CA ARG A 56 18.08 -4.72 -1.25
C ARG A 56 17.02 -3.89 -0.54
N PHE A 57 16.20 -3.14 -1.28
CA PHE A 57 15.08 -2.40 -0.70
C PHE A 57 14.04 -3.32 -0.08
N SER A 58 13.75 -4.46 -0.70
CA SER A 58 12.83 -5.45 -0.16
C SER A 58 13.36 -6.08 1.13
N ALA A 59 14.66 -6.40 1.18
CA ALA A 59 15.32 -6.89 2.40
C ALA A 59 15.22 -5.87 3.55
N ILE A 60 15.56 -4.61 3.28
CA ILE A 60 15.46 -3.53 4.28
C ILE A 60 14.02 -3.33 4.74
N ARG A 61 13.04 -3.38 3.83
CA ARG A 61 11.61 -3.27 4.17
C ARG A 61 11.19 -4.41 5.11
N ASN A 62 11.66 -5.63 4.86
CA ASN A 62 11.34 -6.78 5.68
C ASN A 62 12.00 -6.66 7.08
N GLU A 63 13.27 -6.26 7.15
CA GLU A 63 13.96 -6.00 8.42
C GLU A 63 13.26 -4.90 9.24
N ILE A 64 12.85 -3.81 8.60
CA ILE A 64 12.08 -2.74 9.28
C ILE A 64 10.73 -3.29 9.76
N SER A 65 10.06 -4.14 8.98
CA SER A 65 8.79 -4.74 9.38
C SER A 65 8.95 -5.69 10.57
N GLU A 66 10.02 -6.48 10.60
CA GLU A 66 10.38 -7.33 11.75
C GLU A 66 10.73 -6.50 12.97
N LEU A 67 11.48 -5.41 12.82
CA LEU A 67 11.78 -4.47 13.90
C LEU A 67 10.51 -3.81 14.44
N ILE A 68 9.60 -3.35 13.57
CA ILE A 68 8.29 -2.81 13.97
C ILE A 68 7.49 -3.86 14.73
N ASN A 69 7.43 -5.10 14.25
CA ASN A 69 6.71 -6.18 14.93
C ASN A 69 7.33 -6.51 16.29
N SER A 70 8.67 -6.53 16.38
CA SER A 70 9.39 -6.78 17.64
C SER A 70 9.15 -5.67 18.66
N LEU A 71 9.23 -4.40 18.24
CA LEU A 71 8.96 -3.23 19.07
C LEU A 71 7.48 -3.18 19.46
N SER A 72 6.56 -3.49 18.54
CA SER A 72 5.12 -3.56 18.80
C SER A 72 4.76 -4.72 19.72
N SER A 73 5.55 -5.81 19.76
CA SER A 73 5.36 -6.88 20.75
C SER A 73 5.87 -6.51 22.15
N SER A 74 6.90 -5.65 22.22
CA SER A 74 7.42 -5.10 23.49
C SER A 74 6.50 -4.03 24.09
N VAL A 75 5.73 -3.37 23.24
CA VAL A 75 4.70 -2.42 23.58
C VAL A 75 3.40 -3.20 23.62
N MET A 76 2.99 -3.75 24.77
CA MET A 76 1.59 -4.12 25.00
C MET A 76 0.71 -2.86 25.04
N VAL A 77 0.77 -2.03 24.02
CA VAL A 77 -0.37 -1.23 23.60
C VAL A 77 -1.20 -2.24 22.84
N ARG A 78 -2.20 -2.80 23.55
CA ARG A 78 -3.47 -3.11 22.90
C ARG A 78 -3.67 -2.06 21.82
N GLU A 79 -3.83 -2.47 20.56
CA GLU A 79 -4.33 -1.59 19.50
C GLU A 79 -5.75 -1.12 19.89
N GLU A 80 -5.85 -0.27 20.89
CA GLU A 80 -7.01 0.49 21.31
C GLU A 80 -6.76 1.91 20.86
N SER A 81 -6.81 2.12 19.54
CA SER A 81 -7.07 3.39 18.84
C SER A 81 -6.67 3.18 17.38
N LEU A 82 -7.59 3.00 16.43
CA LEU A 82 -8.67 3.91 16.08
C LEU A 82 -9.82 3.12 15.43
N ARG A 83 -10.64 2.40 16.20
CA ARG A 83 -11.95 1.92 15.70
C ARG A 83 -12.94 3.08 15.63
N GLY A 84 -12.63 4.07 14.82
CA GLY A 84 -13.67 4.91 14.23
C GLY A 84 -14.49 4.04 13.28
N PRO A 85 -15.75 4.42 12.97
CA PRO A 85 -16.49 3.77 11.89
C PRO A 85 -15.62 3.70 10.64
N PRO A 86 -15.61 2.57 9.92
CA PRO A 86 -14.78 2.44 8.74
C PRO A 86 -15.01 3.58 7.77
N VAL A 87 -13.91 4.28 7.43
CA VAL A 87 -13.97 5.43 6.52
C VAL A 87 -13.78 4.92 5.10
N ILE A 88 -14.82 5.09 4.29
CA ILE A 88 -14.79 4.81 2.85
C ILE A 88 -14.63 6.13 2.11
N VAL A 89 -13.54 6.26 1.37
CA VAL A 89 -13.26 7.42 0.52
C VAL A 89 -13.57 7.04 -0.92
N ARG A 90 -14.61 7.66 -1.50
CA ARG A 90 -14.97 7.44 -2.91
C ARG A 90 -14.29 8.47 -3.81
N CYS A 91 -13.36 8.00 -4.63
CA CYS A 91 -12.65 8.80 -5.61
C CYS A 91 -13.44 8.82 -6.93
N LYS A 92 -13.71 10.02 -7.46
CA LYS A 92 -14.34 10.18 -8.78
C LYS A 92 -13.33 10.06 -9.92
N GLN A 93 -12.10 10.53 -9.70
CA GLN A 93 -11.02 10.49 -10.69
C GLN A 93 -10.12 9.30 -10.42
N TRP A 94 -9.67 8.64 -11.49
CA TRP A 94 -8.74 7.51 -11.39
C TRP A 94 -7.41 7.93 -10.78
N ASP A 95 -6.88 9.09 -11.17
CA ASP A 95 -5.58 9.57 -10.69
C ASP A 95 -5.58 9.86 -9.18
N ASP A 96 -6.68 10.43 -8.67
CA ASP A 96 -6.87 10.64 -7.23
C ASP A 96 -6.90 9.31 -6.48
N TYR A 97 -7.62 8.33 -7.02
CA TYR A 97 -7.66 6.98 -6.46
C TYR A 97 -6.26 6.35 -6.44
N LYS A 98 -5.55 6.38 -7.57
CA LYS A 98 -4.22 5.80 -7.73
C LYS A 98 -3.22 6.37 -6.72
N LEU A 99 -3.25 7.67 -6.49
CA LEU A 99 -2.38 8.33 -5.51
C LEU A 99 -2.66 7.84 -4.08
N GLN A 100 -3.94 7.70 -3.72
CA GLN A 100 -4.33 7.28 -2.38
C GLN A 100 -4.08 5.77 -2.16
N ALA A 101 -4.43 4.94 -3.14
CA ALA A 101 -4.34 3.49 -3.12
C ALA A 101 -2.93 2.95 -3.40
N LEU A 102 -1.95 3.82 -3.67
CA LEU A 102 -0.57 3.42 -3.87
C LEU A 102 -0.05 2.65 -2.65
N ASN A 103 0.58 1.49 -2.88
CA ASN A 103 1.10 0.62 -1.82
C ASN A 103 0.01 0.16 -0.82
N ALA A 104 -1.24 0.01 -1.28
CA ALA A 104 -2.33 -0.52 -0.47
C ALA A 104 -2.02 -1.93 0.07
N ASN A 105 -2.58 -2.25 1.24
CA ASN A 105 -2.43 -3.57 1.87
C ASN A 105 -3.08 -4.68 1.03
N THR A 106 -4.24 -4.39 0.46
CA THR A 106 -5.03 -5.31 -0.38
C THR A 106 -5.87 -4.48 -1.35
N VAL A 107 -6.04 -5.00 -2.55
CA VAL A 107 -6.90 -4.39 -3.58
C VAL A 107 -7.91 -5.44 -3.99
N SER A 108 -9.19 -5.10 -4.00
CA SER A 108 -10.23 -5.91 -4.64
C SER A 108 -10.82 -5.18 -5.82
N PHE A 109 -11.16 -5.89 -6.88
CA PHE A 109 -11.88 -5.29 -8.00
C PHE A 109 -13.08 -6.12 -8.39
N LEU A 110 -14.10 -5.43 -8.88
CA LEU A 110 -15.30 -6.01 -9.45
C LEU A 110 -15.50 -5.41 -10.85
N TYR A 111 -15.59 -6.29 -11.84
CA TYR A 111 -15.90 -5.91 -13.21
C TYR A 111 -17.21 -6.55 -13.65
N ARG A 112 -18.17 -5.71 -14.06
CA ARG A 112 -19.45 -6.15 -14.64
C ARG A 112 -19.44 -5.86 -16.13
N ALA A 113 -19.17 -6.89 -16.92
CA ALA A 113 -19.02 -6.78 -18.38
C ALA A 113 -20.28 -6.22 -19.08
N GLU A 114 -21.46 -6.63 -18.62
CA GLU A 114 -22.77 -6.21 -19.16
C GLU A 114 -23.03 -4.71 -18.98
N GLU A 115 -22.57 -4.14 -17.86
CA GLU A 115 -22.81 -2.75 -17.48
C GLU A 115 -21.64 -1.83 -17.82
N LYS A 116 -20.53 -2.39 -18.35
CA LYS A 116 -19.22 -1.71 -18.48
C LYS A 116 -18.80 -0.97 -17.21
N ALA A 117 -19.22 -1.49 -16.05
CA ALA A 117 -18.99 -0.90 -14.75
C ALA A 117 -17.79 -1.56 -14.11
N PHE A 118 -16.81 -0.74 -13.75
CA PHE A 118 -15.61 -1.16 -13.02
C PHE A 118 -15.62 -0.51 -11.65
N GLN A 119 -15.46 -1.32 -10.61
CA GLN A 119 -15.21 -0.87 -9.26
C GLN A 119 -13.90 -1.47 -8.76
N VAL A 120 -13.11 -0.66 -8.07
CA VAL A 120 -11.93 -1.14 -7.35
C VAL A 120 -11.90 -0.52 -5.96
N ASP A 121 -11.57 -1.34 -4.99
CA ASP A 121 -11.46 -1.00 -3.59
C ASP A 121 -10.04 -1.31 -3.11
N ALA A 122 -9.40 -0.37 -2.42
CA ALA A 122 -8.08 -0.53 -1.84
C ALA A 122 -8.12 -0.30 -0.34
N LEU A 123 -7.67 -1.30 0.42
CA LEU A 123 -7.49 -1.20 1.86
C LEU A 123 -6.11 -0.61 2.15
N LYS A 124 -6.07 0.56 2.79
CA LYS A 124 -4.81 1.18 3.21
C LYS A 124 -5.01 1.87 4.56
N GLU A 125 -4.20 1.50 5.54
CA GLU A 125 -4.17 2.14 6.87
C GLU A 125 -5.56 2.18 7.56
N GLY A 126 -6.34 1.10 7.42
CA GLY A 126 -7.69 1.01 8.01
C GLY A 126 -8.77 1.83 7.29
N ARG A 127 -8.46 2.40 6.12
CA ARG A 127 -9.41 3.10 5.24
C ARG A 127 -9.60 2.31 3.96
N VAL A 128 -10.80 2.39 3.40
CA VAL A 128 -11.09 1.84 2.07
C VAL A 128 -11.23 2.97 1.08
N TYR A 129 -10.38 2.96 0.06
CA TYR A 129 -10.49 3.86 -1.08
C TYR A 129 -11.23 3.13 -2.18
N THR A 130 -12.28 3.73 -2.72
CA THR A 130 -13.11 3.13 -3.77
C THR A 130 -13.07 4.02 -5.00
N TYR A 131 -12.82 3.43 -6.16
CA TYR A 131 -13.09 4.05 -7.45
C TYR A 131 -14.19 3.26 -8.17
N SER A 132 -15.16 3.98 -8.73
CA SER A 132 -16.20 3.40 -9.58
C SER A 132 -16.30 4.24 -10.85
N GLY A 133 -16.16 3.59 -12.01
CA GLY A 133 -16.14 4.31 -13.28
C GLY A 133 -16.01 3.38 -14.48
N GLN A 134 -15.68 3.98 -15.61
CA GLN A 134 -15.32 3.23 -16.81
C GLN A 134 -13.91 2.69 -16.69
N MET A 135 -13.72 1.49 -17.21
CA MET A 135 -12.41 0.84 -17.23
C MET A 135 -11.45 1.58 -18.16
N PRO A 136 -10.25 1.97 -17.70
CA PRO A 136 -9.23 2.53 -18.57
C PRO A 136 -8.69 1.43 -19.50
N ASN A 137 -9.15 1.40 -20.76
CA ASN A 137 -8.78 0.47 -21.84
C ASN A 137 -9.17 -1.01 -21.62
N ASP A 138 -9.38 -1.74 -22.72
CA ASP A 138 -9.66 -3.19 -22.74
C ASP A 138 -8.46 -4.00 -22.21
N MET A 139 -8.36 -4.09 -20.88
CA MET A 139 -7.28 -4.75 -20.17
C MET A 139 -7.66 -6.21 -19.92
N THR A 140 -7.19 -7.12 -20.78
CA THR A 140 -7.44 -8.57 -20.66
C THR A 140 -6.91 -9.16 -19.33
N PHE A 141 -6.00 -8.46 -18.65
CA PHE A 141 -5.38 -8.87 -17.38
C PHE A 141 -5.51 -7.79 -16.29
N LEU A 142 -6.73 -7.57 -15.80
CA LEU A 142 -7.06 -6.58 -14.77
C LEU A 142 -6.21 -6.70 -13.50
N ARG A 143 -5.98 -7.94 -13.05
CA ARG A 143 -5.22 -8.22 -11.83
C ARG A 143 -3.77 -7.72 -11.93
N ALA A 144 -3.09 -8.09 -13.00
CA ALA A 144 -1.71 -7.68 -13.27
C ALA A 144 -1.62 -6.16 -13.51
N TRP A 145 -2.59 -5.57 -14.22
CA TRP A 145 -2.65 -4.13 -14.41
C TRP A 145 -2.78 -3.37 -13.08
N LEU A 146 -3.72 -3.77 -12.21
CA LEU A 146 -3.91 -3.15 -10.89
C LEU A 146 -2.69 -3.31 -9.99
N SER A 147 -2.07 -4.50 -10.01
CA SER A 147 -0.83 -4.78 -9.28
C SER A 147 0.26 -3.78 -9.65
N ARG A 148 0.44 -3.52 -10.94
CA ARG A 148 1.41 -2.56 -11.45
C ARG A 148 1.03 -1.11 -11.13
N GLU A 149 -0.22 -0.72 -11.41
CA GLU A 149 -0.67 0.66 -11.22
C GLU A 149 -0.56 1.12 -9.77
N LEU A 150 -0.88 0.22 -8.84
CA LEU A 150 -0.94 0.50 -7.40
C LEU A 150 0.31 0.05 -6.65
N CYS A 151 1.27 -0.60 -7.32
CA CYS A 151 2.46 -1.18 -6.72
C CYS A 151 2.14 -2.16 -5.58
N VAL A 152 1.14 -2.99 -5.82
CA VAL A 152 0.67 -4.04 -4.89
C VAL A 152 1.05 -5.38 -5.49
N GLU A 153 1.48 -6.34 -4.67
CA GLU A 153 1.78 -7.70 -5.15
C GLU A 153 0.51 -8.33 -5.76
N GLU A 154 0.65 -9.03 -6.90
CA GLU A 154 -0.50 -9.55 -7.65
C GLU A 154 -1.37 -10.52 -6.82
N ASN A 155 -0.75 -11.28 -5.92
CA ASN A 155 -1.45 -12.16 -4.96
C ASN A 155 -2.33 -11.40 -3.94
N ARG A 156 -2.09 -10.10 -3.73
CA ARG A 156 -2.90 -9.21 -2.88
C ARG A 156 -3.93 -8.41 -3.67
N VAL A 157 -3.99 -8.61 -4.99
CA VAL A 157 -5.09 -8.15 -5.84
C VAL A 157 -6.09 -9.28 -5.95
N LEU A 158 -7.34 -9.05 -5.57
CA LEU A 158 -8.39 -10.06 -5.53
C LEU A 158 -9.55 -9.66 -6.43
N GLU A 159 -10.17 -10.62 -7.09
CA GLU A 159 -11.45 -10.40 -7.77
C GLU A 159 -12.58 -10.59 -6.77
N GLY A 160 -13.40 -9.56 -6.55
CA GLY A 160 -14.47 -9.55 -5.57
C GLY A 160 -14.70 -8.19 -4.92
N ILE A 161 -15.49 -8.19 -3.84
CA ILE A 161 -15.85 -7.00 -3.09
C ILE A 161 -15.13 -7.03 -1.74
N LEU A 162 -14.44 -5.94 -1.40
CA LEU A 162 -13.90 -5.75 -0.06
C LEU A 162 -15.02 -5.31 0.87
N ALA A 163 -15.43 -6.19 1.77
CA ALA A 163 -16.41 -5.89 2.82
C ALA A 163 -15.71 -5.64 4.16
N ILE A 164 -16.17 -4.63 4.89
CA ILE A 164 -15.72 -4.35 6.26
C ILE A 164 -16.80 -4.91 7.20
N GLY A 165 -16.41 -5.83 8.07
CA GLY A 165 -17.28 -6.48 9.06
C GLY A 165 -16.91 -6.16 10.50
#